data_AF-A0A2G8SFG8-F1
#
_entry.id   AF-A0A2G8SFG8-F1
#
_cell.length_a   1.000
_cell.length_b   1.000
_cell.length_c   1.000
_cell.angle_alpha   90.00
_cell.angle_beta   90.00
_cell.angle_gamma   90.00
#
_symmetry.space_group_name_H-M   'P 1'
#
loop_
_entity.id
_entity.type
_entity.pdbx_description
1 polymer ?
#
loop_
_entity_poly.entity_id
_entity_poly.type
_entity_poly.pdbx_seq_one_letter_code
_entity_poly.pdbx_strand_id
1 'polypeptide(L)'
;MVPDLEHFIYSSGYNPLVPVVQGCLQPLTQFKRLKSLTTPPAMLFDQNMLQVVSSIATLEKLHCHINLSGISTLVLPSNPFLQLAEADLIAHSDHLITFFRACPFPNLARIELHIAGPPSANHPRDLFIALCQHCDPTLIEHIYISVLHALTPRPSSLMDYAEPLMALRNMRSFHIYFRATDPSLCDDDILRIGAAWPRLASLRIAHVTGEYSQPDVAAPSLSAIVELARRCPALTSLRLPELDSRDLPVPRQSAVSPLGHGLRYLKIDSVRPPPPTSESHQVYMDMATVLDLVFPSIDLKKALSKVDPRRKSWADILLLMQAKQAERANGPAMRADLQREA
;
A
#
# COMPACT_ATOMS: atom_id res chain seq x y z
N MET A 1 36.48 -10.81 23.00
CA MET A 1 35.45 -9.75 23.00
C MET A 1 34.70 -9.85 21.69
N VAL A 2 33.43 -10.27 21.72
CA VAL A 2 32.60 -10.24 20.52
C VAL A 2 32.16 -8.78 20.33
N PRO A 3 32.36 -8.17 19.15
CA PRO A 3 31.87 -6.82 18.90
C PRO A 3 30.36 -6.77 19.12
N ASP A 4 29.90 -5.74 19.82
CA ASP A 4 28.48 -5.52 20.09
C ASP A 4 27.80 -5.11 18.77
N LEU A 5 27.13 -6.08 18.16
CA LEU A 5 26.64 -6.00 16.79
C LEU A 5 25.26 -5.35 16.78
N GLU A 6 25.08 -4.29 15.98
CA GLU A 6 23.80 -3.57 15.90
C GLU A 6 22.82 -4.17 14.89
N HIS A 7 23.34 -4.77 13.82
CA HIS A 7 22.56 -5.29 12.71
C HIS A 7 22.98 -6.72 12.42
N PHE A 8 22.06 -7.67 12.56
CA PHE A 8 22.30 -9.06 12.25
C PHE A 8 21.40 -9.50 11.08
N ILE A 9 22.04 -9.89 9.99
CA ILE A 9 21.39 -10.52 8.85
C ILE A 9 21.85 -11.98 8.83
N TYR A 10 20.93 -12.90 9.10
CA TYR A 10 21.22 -14.32 8.96
C TYR A 10 21.12 -14.68 7.47
N SER A 11 22.26 -14.80 6.79
CA SER A 11 22.30 -15.39 5.46
C SER A 11 22.62 -16.87 5.60
N SER A 12 21.63 -17.76 5.42
CA SER A 12 21.99 -19.16 5.19
C SER A 12 22.71 -19.22 3.84
N GLY A 13 23.94 -19.74 3.83
CA GLY A 13 24.64 -20.00 2.58
C GLY A 13 23.92 -21.09 1.80
N TYR A 14 22.88 -20.72 1.04
CA TYR A 14 22.17 -21.44 -0.04
C TYR A 14 21.92 -22.95 0.07
N ASN A 15 22.06 -23.60 1.22
CA ASN A 15 21.75 -25.01 1.37
C ASN A 15 20.40 -25.18 2.10
N PRO A 16 19.26 -25.21 1.36
CA PRO A 16 17.93 -25.38 1.95
C PRO A 16 17.74 -26.74 2.65
N LEU A 17 18.71 -27.66 2.55
CA LEU A 17 18.63 -29.01 3.10
C LEU A 17 19.16 -29.11 4.54
N VAL A 18 19.86 -28.10 5.06
CA VAL A 18 20.34 -28.14 6.44
C VAL A 18 19.28 -27.52 7.35
N PRO A 19 18.58 -28.31 8.19
CA PRO A 19 17.60 -27.76 9.11
C PRO A 19 18.28 -26.76 10.04
N VAL A 20 17.74 -25.54 10.10
CA VAL A 20 18.24 -24.50 11.00
C VAL A 20 18.06 -24.99 12.43
N VAL A 21 19.17 -25.13 13.15
CA VAL A 21 19.16 -25.61 14.53
C VAL A 21 18.50 -24.57 15.42
N GLN A 22 17.42 -24.94 16.13
CA GLN A 22 16.63 -24.07 17.01
C GLN A 22 17.47 -23.26 18.02
N GLY A 23 18.64 -23.76 18.43
CA GLY A 23 19.55 -23.08 19.36
C GLY A 23 20.37 -21.92 18.77
N CYS A 24 20.34 -21.69 17.45
CA CYS A 24 21.23 -20.69 16.82
C CYS A 24 20.91 -19.23 17.21
N LEU A 25 19.69 -18.93 17.67
CA LEU A 25 19.29 -17.59 18.08
C LEU A 25 19.60 -17.29 19.55
N GLN A 26 19.83 -18.30 20.39
CA GLN A 26 20.05 -18.09 21.83
C GLN A 26 21.25 -17.17 22.12
N PRO A 27 22.40 -17.27 21.41
CA PRO A 27 23.50 -16.32 21.56
C PRO A 27 23.12 -14.87 21.24
N LEU A 28 22.07 -14.62 20.44
CA LEU A 28 21.68 -13.26 20.08
C LEU A 28 21.21 -12.43 21.28
N THR A 29 20.71 -13.09 22.32
CA THR A 29 20.32 -12.43 23.58
C THR A 29 21.47 -11.79 24.34
N GLN A 30 22.72 -12.14 23.98
CA GLN A 30 23.92 -11.57 24.59
C GLN A 30 24.34 -10.25 23.94
N PHE A 31 23.81 -9.93 22.75
CA PHE A 31 24.07 -8.66 22.07
C PHE A 31 23.24 -7.56 22.71
N LYS A 32 23.93 -6.63 23.39
CA LYS A 32 23.29 -5.53 24.13
C LYS A 32 22.87 -4.38 23.23
N ARG A 33 23.36 -4.36 21.98
CA ARG A 33 23.05 -3.30 20.99
C ARG A 33 22.35 -3.83 19.75
N LEU A 34 21.86 -5.07 19.73
CA LEU A 34 21.17 -5.59 18.55
C LEU A 34 19.87 -4.83 18.32
N LYS A 35 19.83 -4.04 17.25
CA LYS A 35 18.69 -3.20 16.85
C LYS A 35 17.90 -3.79 15.70
N SER A 36 18.53 -4.57 14.84
CA SER A 36 17.87 -5.13 13.66
C SER A 36 18.21 -6.61 13.48
N LEU A 37 17.17 -7.41 13.31
CA LEU A 37 17.26 -8.83 13.00
C LEU A 37 16.51 -9.12 11.70
N THR A 38 17.23 -9.66 10.70
CA THR A 38 16.64 -10.15 9.46
C THR A 38 17.01 -11.61 9.26
N THR A 39 16.02 -12.46 9.06
CA THR A 39 16.21 -13.90 8.84
C THR A 39 15.78 -14.32 7.44
N PRO A 40 16.39 -15.37 6.86
CA PRO A 40 16.08 -15.79 5.51
C PRO A 40 14.73 -16.53 5.50
N PRO A 41 14.06 -16.62 4.34
CA PRO A 41 12.77 -17.29 4.22
C PRO A 41 12.72 -18.75 4.68
N ALA A 42 13.86 -19.45 4.62
CA ALA A 42 13.98 -20.84 5.07
C ALA A 42 13.95 -20.98 6.60
N MET A 43 14.16 -19.90 7.35
CA MET A 43 14.16 -19.89 8.81
C MET A 43 12.78 -19.52 9.32
N LEU A 44 11.99 -20.53 9.69
CA LEU A 44 10.65 -20.36 10.24
C LEU A 44 10.72 -20.19 11.76
N PHE A 45 10.20 -19.07 12.25
CA PHE A 45 10.13 -18.76 13.67
C PHE A 45 8.95 -19.49 14.29
N ASP A 46 9.26 -20.42 15.16
CA ASP A 46 8.31 -21.02 16.10
C ASP A 46 8.20 -20.17 17.39
N GLN A 47 7.42 -20.64 18.36
CA GLN A 47 7.27 -19.96 19.64
C GLN A 47 8.60 -19.79 20.40
N ASN A 48 9.48 -20.78 20.37
CA ASN A 48 10.75 -20.72 21.11
C ASN A 48 11.65 -19.63 20.53
N MET A 49 11.75 -19.55 19.20
CA MET A 49 12.50 -18.51 18.53
C MET A 49 11.93 -17.11 18.82
N LEU A 50 10.60 -16.96 18.80
CA LEU A 50 9.95 -15.70 19.15
C LEU A 50 10.16 -15.29 20.61
N GLN A 51 10.17 -16.24 21.55
CA GLN A 51 10.48 -15.98 22.96
C GLN A 51 11.92 -15.45 23.14
N VAL A 52 12.88 -16.05 22.44
CA VAL A 52 14.29 -15.63 22.48
C VAL A 52 14.43 -14.21 21.90
N VAL A 53 13.88 -13.97 20.72
CA VAL A 53 14.03 -12.69 20.01
C VAL A 53 13.25 -11.57 20.68
N SER A 54 12.07 -11.84 21.23
CA SER A 54 11.27 -10.86 21.99
C SER A 54 11.92 -10.39 23.29
N SER A 55 12.89 -11.16 23.81
CA SER A 55 13.67 -10.80 25.01
C SER A 55 14.81 -9.81 24.71
N ILE A 56 15.09 -9.51 23.44
CA ILE A 56 16.15 -8.59 23.04
C ILE A 56 15.64 -7.15 23.18
N ALA A 57 15.94 -6.55 24.33
CA ALA A 57 15.38 -5.25 24.73
C ALA A 57 15.68 -4.09 23.77
N THR A 58 16.75 -4.18 22.97
CA THR A 58 17.15 -3.14 22.01
C THR A 58 16.62 -3.35 20.59
N LEU A 59 15.86 -4.41 20.34
CA LEU A 59 15.42 -4.74 18.99
C LEU A 59 14.37 -3.73 18.50
N GLU A 60 14.75 -2.94 17.51
CA GLU A 60 13.94 -1.91 16.86
C GLU A 60 13.30 -2.41 15.56
N LYS A 61 13.94 -3.37 14.86
CA LYS A 61 13.51 -3.89 13.56
C LYS A 61 13.55 -5.40 13.50
N LEU A 62 12.44 -6.02 13.10
CA LEU A 62 12.32 -7.46 12.93
C LEU A 62 11.82 -7.79 11.53
N HIS A 63 12.58 -8.58 10.78
CA HIS A 63 12.15 -9.24 9.57
C HIS A 63 12.24 -10.75 9.77
N CYS A 64 11.11 -11.46 9.76
CA CYS A 64 11.10 -12.92 9.88
C CYS A 64 9.89 -13.61 9.24
N HIS A 65 10.02 -14.93 9.07
CA HIS A 65 8.92 -15.80 8.68
C HIS A 65 8.36 -16.49 9.93
N ILE A 66 7.05 -16.49 10.15
CA ILE A 66 6.43 -17.07 11.36
C ILE A 66 5.67 -18.35 11.01
N ASN A 67 5.93 -19.41 11.77
CA ASN A 67 5.18 -20.66 11.72
C ASN A 67 4.78 -21.11 13.13
N LEU A 68 3.50 -20.93 13.46
CA LEU A 68 2.91 -21.31 14.74
C LEU A 68 1.96 -22.51 14.60
N SER A 69 2.26 -23.41 13.66
CA SER A 69 1.45 -24.61 13.43
C SER A 69 1.27 -25.40 14.73
N GLY A 70 0.03 -25.67 15.10
CA GLY A 70 -0.32 -26.38 16.34
C GLY A 70 -0.29 -25.52 17.61
N ILE A 71 0.01 -24.23 17.52
CA ILE A 71 0.05 -23.30 18.65
C ILE A 71 -1.18 -22.39 18.59
N SER A 72 -2.11 -22.57 19.53
CA SER A 72 -3.31 -21.73 19.66
C SER A 72 -3.06 -20.45 20.46
N THR A 73 -2.13 -20.48 21.41
CA THR A 73 -1.77 -19.33 22.26
C THR A 73 -0.26 -19.20 22.32
N LEU A 74 0.25 -18.07 21.83
CA LEU A 74 1.68 -17.78 21.87
C LEU A 74 2.04 -17.21 23.26
N VAL A 75 2.93 -17.90 23.96
CA VAL A 75 3.43 -17.46 25.28
C VAL A 75 4.75 -16.71 25.08
N LEU A 76 4.80 -15.44 25.48
CA LEU A 76 5.99 -14.60 25.42
C LEU A 76 6.36 -14.06 26.82
N PRO A 77 7.59 -13.53 26.99
CA PRO A 77 7.96 -12.80 28.20
C PRO A 77 7.01 -11.63 28.48
N SER A 78 6.99 -11.11 29.72
CA SER A 78 6.03 -10.07 30.13
C SER A 78 6.11 -8.75 29.37
N ASN A 79 7.22 -8.48 28.69
CA ASN A 79 7.48 -7.23 27.97
C ASN A 79 8.10 -7.50 26.60
N PRO A 80 7.39 -8.22 25.70
CA PRO A 80 7.96 -8.60 24.43
C PRO A 80 8.04 -7.38 23.51
N PHE A 81 9.14 -7.22 22.78
CA PHE A 81 9.25 -6.25 21.68
C PHE A 81 8.98 -4.77 22.06
N LEU A 82 9.29 -4.34 23.29
CA LEU A 82 9.01 -2.98 23.74
C LEU A 82 9.60 -1.88 22.84
N GLN A 83 10.77 -2.10 22.22
CA GLN A 83 11.43 -1.11 21.36
C GLN A 83 11.15 -1.33 19.87
N LEU A 84 10.32 -2.31 19.50
CA LEU A 84 10.09 -2.66 18.10
C LEU A 84 9.32 -1.55 17.39
N ALA A 85 10.00 -0.88 16.45
CA ALA A 85 9.48 0.23 15.66
C ALA A 85 9.10 -0.20 14.23
N GLU A 86 9.73 -1.26 13.71
CA GLU A 86 9.46 -1.80 12.38
C GLU A 86 9.31 -3.33 12.42
N ALA A 87 8.23 -3.84 11.84
CA ALA A 87 7.99 -5.27 11.70
C ALA A 87 7.73 -5.63 10.22
N ASP A 88 8.47 -6.60 9.70
CA ASP A 88 8.32 -7.18 8.36
C ASP A 88 8.09 -8.69 8.52
N LEU A 89 6.84 -9.12 8.40
CA LEU A 89 6.39 -10.44 8.84
C LEU A 89 5.79 -11.22 7.68
N ILE A 90 6.26 -12.45 7.51
CA ILE A 90 5.78 -13.38 6.48
C ILE A 90 5.16 -14.60 7.14
N ALA A 91 3.84 -14.75 7.06
CA ALA A 91 3.17 -15.89 7.71
C ALA A 91 1.75 -16.14 7.19
N HIS A 92 1.18 -17.27 7.63
CA HIS A 92 -0.24 -17.54 7.53
C HIS A 92 -1.06 -16.52 8.35
N SER A 93 -2.27 -16.15 7.90
CA SER A 93 -3.09 -15.14 8.58
C SER A 93 -3.31 -15.46 10.06
N ASP A 94 -3.61 -16.71 10.40
CA ASP A 94 -3.83 -17.13 11.80
C ASP A 94 -2.57 -16.97 12.67
N HIS A 95 -1.38 -17.19 12.12
CA HIS A 95 -0.13 -17.00 12.85
C HIS A 95 0.14 -15.52 13.13
N LEU A 96 -0.17 -14.64 12.16
CA LEU A 96 -0.06 -13.20 12.38
C LEU A 96 -1.06 -12.73 13.44
N ILE A 97 -2.32 -13.22 13.41
CA ILE A 97 -3.32 -12.92 14.42
C ILE A 97 -2.82 -13.33 15.81
N THR A 98 -2.33 -14.56 15.95
CA THR A 98 -1.78 -15.07 17.22
C THR A 98 -0.58 -14.25 17.68
N PHE A 99 0.30 -13.85 16.77
CA PHE A 99 1.46 -13.00 17.07
C PHE A 99 1.05 -11.61 17.58
N PHE A 100 0.14 -10.93 16.87
CA PHE A 100 -0.34 -9.60 17.28
C PHE A 100 -1.08 -9.63 18.62
N ARG A 101 -1.85 -10.69 18.90
CA ARG A 101 -2.55 -10.84 20.19
C ARG A 101 -1.63 -11.06 21.39
N ALA A 102 -0.45 -11.63 21.16
CA ALA A 102 0.48 -11.99 22.22
C ALA A 102 1.39 -10.82 22.66
N CYS A 103 1.48 -9.74 21.89
CA CYS A 103 2.42 -8.64 22.16
C CYS A 103 1.71 -7.28 22.17
N PRO A 104 1.96 -6.42 23.17
CA PRO A 104 1.75 -4.98 22.99
C PRO A 104 2.88 -4.41 22.12
N PHE A 105 2.55 -3.56 21.15
CA PHE A 105 3.53 -2.89 20.30
C PHE A 105 3.47 -1.36 20.51
N PRO A 106 4.06 -0.86 21.61
CA PRO A 106 3.91 0.54 22.00
C PRO A 106 4.73 1.52 21.17
N ASN A 107 5.66 1.05 20.34
CA ASN A 107 6.54 1.90 19.52
C ASN A 107 6.48 1.59 18.03
N LEU A 108 5.61 0.66 17.62
CA LEU A 108 5.54 0.19 16.24
C LEU A 108 4.95 1.30 15.36
N ALA A 109 5.71 1.69 14.33
CA ALA A 109 5.36 2.77 13.42
C ALA A 109 5.26 2.30 11.96
N ARG A 110 5.98 1.22 11.62
CA ARG A 110 5.99 0.62 10.28
C ARG A 110 5.70 -0.87 10.34
N ILE A 111 4.76 -1.31 9.52
CA ILE A 111 4.37 -2.71 9.41
C ILE A 111 4.39 -3.12 7.94
N GLU A 112 5.10 -4.21 7.65
CA GLU A 112 5.05 -4.92 6.38
C GLU A 112 4.55 -6.34 6.63
N LEU A 113 3.44 -6.72 6.00
CA LEU A 113 2.81 -8.03 6.18
C LEU A 113 2.76 -8.76 4.84
N HIS A 114 3.30 -9.97 4.80
CA HIS A 114 3.18 -10.89 3.67
C HIS A 114 2.31 -12.08 4.08
N ILE A 115 1.04 -12.02 3.70
CA ILE A 115 0.01 -12.97 4.14
C ILE A 115 0.01 -14.19 3.20
N ALA A 116 0.70 -15.25 3.64
CA ALA A 116 0.98 -16.45 2.85
C ALA A 116 -0.24 -17.36 2.62
N GLY A 117 -1.25 -17.30 3.51
CA GLY A 117 -2.45 -18.12 3.41
C GLY A 117 -3.67 -17.46 4.08
N PRO A 118 -4.88 -17.85 3.67
CA PRO A 118 -6.13 -17.30 4.20
C PRO A 118 -6.34 -17.71 5.66
N PRO A 119 -7.10 -16.95 6.46
CA PRO A 119 -7.49 -17.42 7.79
C PRO A 119 -8.26 -18.75 7.70
N SER A 120 -7.98 -19.70 8.61
CA SER A 120 -8.58 -21.05 8.56
C SER A 120 -10.05 -21.06 9.01
N ALA A 121 -10.39 -20.22 9.99
CA ALA A 121 -11.74 -20.13 10.57
C ALA A 121 -12.22 -18.68 10.77
N ASN A 122 -11.34 -17.71 10.54
CA ASN A 122 -11.53 -16.31 10.87
C ASN A 122 -11.83 -15.49 9.62
N HIS A 123 -12.35 -14.29 9.78
CA HIS A 123 -12.51 -13.37 8.66
C HIS A 123 -11.14 -12.74 8.32
N PRO A 124 -10.81 -12.44 7.04
CA PRO A 124 -9.57 -11.73 6.67
C PRO A 124 -9.37 -10.40 7.42
N ARG A 125 -10.48 -9.83 7.91
CA ARG A 125 -10.53 -8.62 8.73
C ARG A 125 -9.92 -8.80 10.12
N ASP A 126 -9.94 -10.01 10.67
CA ASP A 126 -9.57 -10.27 12.07
C ASP A 126 -8.09 -10.01 12.34
N LEU A 127 -7.24 -10.16 11.31
CA LEU A 127 -5.85 -9.74 11.37
C LEU A 127 -5.71 -8.24 11.63
N PHE A 128 -6.46 -7.41 10.90
CA PHE A 128 -6.39 -5.96 11.07
C PHE A 128 -7.07 -5.49 12.35
N ILE A 129 -8.10 -6.21 12.83
CA ILE A 129 -8.65 -5.99 14.17
C ILE A 129 -7.59 -6.24 15.23
N ALA A 130 -6.91 -7.39 15.18
CA ALA A 130 -5.85 -7.72 16.13
C ALA A 130 -4.71 -6.68 16.08
N LEU A 131 -4.28 -6.28 14.88
CA LEU A 131 -3.28 -5.23 14.71
C LEU A 131 -3.71 -3.93 15.40
N CYS A 132 -4.92 -3.42 15.12
CA CYS A 132 -5.40 -2.17 15.69
C CYS A 132 -5.70 -2.25 17.21
N GLN A 133 -5.95 -3.44 17.75
CA GLN A 133 -6.17 -3.65 19.19
C GLN A 133 -4.86 -3.68 19.99
N HIS A 134 -3.77 -4.11 19.37
CA HIS A 134 -2.50 -4.39 20.06
C HIS A 134 -1.36 -3.42 19.70
N CYS A 135 -1.56 -2.56 18.70
CA CYS A 135 -0.66 -1.47 18.35
C CYS A 135 -1.28 -0.12 18.76
N ASP A 136 -0.45 0.88 19.06
CA ASP A 136 -0.94 2.24 19.22
C ASP A 136 -1.35 2.82 17.85
N PRO A 137 -2.63 3.10 17.61
CA PRO A 137 -3.10 3.59 16.32
C PRO A 137 -2.56 4.98 15.96
N THR A 138 -2.01 5.72 16.92
CA THR A 138 -1.42 7.04 16.71
C THR A 138 0.02 6.99 16.23
N LEU A 139 0.72 5.86 16.40
CA LEU A 139 2.13 5.75 16.00
C LEU A 139 2.32 5.15 14.60
N ILE A 140 1.34 4.39 14.12
CA ILE A 140 1.43 3.74 12.81
C ILE A 140 1.34 4.77 11.69
N GLU A 141 2.46 4.95 10.99
CA GLU A 141 2.57 5.87 9.84
C GLU A 141 2.65 5.10 8.51
N HIS A 142 3.11 3.84 8.53
CA HIS A 142 3.40 3.07 7.32
C HIS A 142 2.86 1.64 7.41
N ILE A 143 2.01 1.28 6.46
CA ILE A 143 1.55 -0.10 6.26
C ILE A 143 1.82 -0.53 4.82
N TYR A 144 2.46 -1.69 4.69
CA TYR A 144 2.56 -2.46 3.46
C TYR A 144 1.95 -3.84 3.67
N ILE A 145 1.03 -4.25 2.80
CA ILE A 145 0.37 -5.55 2.86
C ILE A 145 0.52 -6.24 1.51
N SER A 146 0.99 -7.48 1.52
CA SER A 146 1.08 -8.34 0.36
C SER A 146 0.25 -9.60 0.61
N VAL A 147 -0.90 -9.71 -0.04
CA VAL A 147 -1.76 -10.90 0.01
C VAL A 147 -1.28 -11.89 -1.04
N LEU A 148 -0.70 -13.00 -0.60
CA LEU A 148 -0.06 -14.00 -1.47
C LEU A 148 -0.99 -15.13 -1.92
N HIS A 149 -2.23 -15.15 -1.42
CA HIS A 149 -3.24 -16.16 -1.69
C HIS A 149 -4.50 -15.53 -2.32
N ALA A 150 -5.40 -16.37 -2.84
CA ALA A 150 -6.69 -15.93 -3.36
C ALA A 150 -7.68 -15.73 -2.20
N LEU A 151 -8.45 -14.64 -2.23
CA LEU A 151 -9.54 -14.40 -1.27
C LEU A 151 -10.82 -15.02 -1.81
N THR A 152 -11.37 -15.99 -1.07
CA THR A 152 -12.59 -16.73 -1.45
C THR A 152 -13.62 -16.71 -0.32
N PRO A 153 -14.80 -16.08 -0.49
CA PRO A 153 -15.22 -15.34 -1.69
C PRO A 153 -14.38 -14.08 -1.92
N ARG A 154 -14.33 -13.61 -3.18
CA ARG A 154 -13.68 -12.34 -3.51
C ARG A 154 -14.45 -11.19 -2.84
N PRO A 155 -13.77 -10.28 -2.11
CA PRO A 155 -14.42 -9.13 -1.50
C PRO A 155 -15.04 -8.19 -2.54
N SER A 156 -16.21 -7.64 -2.20
CA SER A 156 -16.93 -6.68 -3.05
C SER A 156 -16.42 -5.25 -2.89
N SER A 157 -15.70 -4.98 -1.81
CA SER A 157 -15.07 -3.70 -1.48
C SER A 157 -13.74 -3.94 -0.77
N LEU A 158 -12.82 -2.97 -0.85
CA LEU A 158 -11.59 -2.97 -0.06
C LEU A 158 -11.89 -2.90 1.45
N MET A 159 -12.98 -2.23 1.82
CA MET A 159 -13.37 -2.03 3.22
C MET A 159 -13.90 -3.29 3.89
N ASP A 160 -14.35 -4.29 3.12
CA ASP A 160 -14.81 -5.59 3.66
C ASP A 160 -13.74 -6.25 4.57
N TYR A 161 -12.46 -5.94 4.33
CA TYR A 161 -11.35 -6.39 5.19
C TYR A 161 -10.51 -5.24 5.74
N ALA A 162 -10.29 -4.13 5.01
CA ALA A 162 -9.39 -3.07 5.44
C ALA A 162 -10.02 -2.05 6.42
N GLU A 163 -11.34 -2.10 6.68
CA GLU A 163 -12.02 -1.11 7.53
C GLU A 163 -11.37 -0.89 8.91
N PRO A 164 -10.88 -1.90 9.66
CA PRO A 164 -10.22 -1.67 10.94
C PRO A 164 -9.03 -0.70 10.87
N LEU A 165 -8.32 -0.66 9.73
CA LEU A 165 -7.16 0.20 9.53
C LEU A 165 -7.53 1.69 9.44
N MET A 166 -8.82 2.02 9.27
CA MET A 166 -9.30 3.42 9.29
C MET A 166 -9.12 4.09 10.66
N ALA A 167 -8.88 3.29 11.72
CA ALA A 167 -8.52 3.81 13.04
C ALA A 167 -7.14 4.48 13.09
N LEU A 168 -6.25 4.19 12.13
CA LEU A 168 -4.85 4.63 12.11
C LEU A 168 -4.71 6.06 11.56
N ARG A 169 -5.02 7.07 12.37
CA ARG A 169 -5.17 8.47 11.92
C ARG A 169 -3.88 9.14 11.42
N ASN A 170 -2.71 8.63 11.80
CA ASN A 170 -1.41 9.18 11.40
C ASN A 170 -0.81 8.48 10.17
N MET A 171 -1.61 7.69 9.44
CA MET A 171 -1.17 7.01 8.23
C MET A 171 -0.62 8.01 7.17
N ARG A 172 0.63 7.78 6.76
CA ARG A 172 1.32 8.51 5.68
C ARG A 172 1.48 7.65 4.44
N SER A 173 1.60 6.35 4.60
CA SER A 173 1.82 5.43 3.48
C SER A 173 1.01 4.15 3.66
N PHE A 174 0.05 3.92 2.78
CA PHE A 174 -0.75 2.71 2.75
C PHE A 174 -0.60 2.00 1.41
N HIS A 175 0.02 0.82 1.45
CA HIS A 175 0.30 0.01 0.26
C HIS A 175 -0.32 -1.36 0.46
N ILE A 176 -1.12 -1.80 -0.51
CA ILE A 176 -1.67 -3.16 -0.52
C ILE A 176 -1.54 -3.77 -1.91
N TYR A 177 -1.07 -5.01 -1.92
CA TYR A 177 -0.74 -5.76 -3.12
C TYR A 177 -1.39 -7.14 -3.10
N PHE A 178 -2.15 -7.45 -4.15
CA PHE A 178 -2.84 -8.73 -4.28
C PHE A 178 -2.18 -9.59 -5.36
N ARG A 179 -1.65 -10.75 -4.97
CA ARG A 179 -0.97 -11.64 -5.92
C ARG A 179 -1.93 -12.49 -6.72
N ALA A 180 -3.08 -12.85 -6.15
CA ALA A 180 -4.01 -13.83 -6.71
C ALA A 180 -5.49 -13.40 -6.62
N THR A 181 -5.78 -12.12 -6.33
CA THR A 181 -7.15 -11.58 -6.25
C THR A 181 -7.18 -10.22 -6.93
N ASP A 182 -8.24 -9.93 -7.68
CA ASP A 182 -8.51 -8.57 -8.16
C ASP A 182 -9.23 -7.78 -7.07
N PRO A 183 -8.64 -6.69 -6.56
CA PRO A 183 -9.30 -5.90 -5.54
C PRO A 183 -10.43 -5.08 -6.15
N SER A 184 -11.63 -5.22 -5.57
CA SER A 184 -12.71 -4.27 -5.80
C SER A 184 -12.46 -3.00 -4.99
N LEU A 185 -12.53 -1.85 -5.65
CA LEU A 185 -12.29 -0.54 -5.04
C LEU A 185 -13.34 0.44 -5.57
N CYS A 186 -14.30 0.82 -4.74
CA CYS A 186 -15.35 1.75 -5.14
C CYS A 186 -15.08 3.18 -4.64
N ASP A 187 -15.92 4.14 -5.04
CA ASP A 187 -15.82 5.53 -4.62
C ASP A 187 -15.90 5.69 -3.10
N ASP A 188 -16.81 4.98 -2.44
CA ASP A 188 -16.98 5.02 -0.98
C ASP A 188 -15.69 4.59 -0.25
N ASP A 189 -14.95 3.61 -0.79
CA ASP A 189 -13.67 3.17 -0.23
C ASP A 189 -12.64 4.31 -0.28
N ILE A 190 -12.54 5.00 -1.42
CA ILE A 190 -11.63 6.14 -1.61
C ILE A 190 -12.00 7.30 -0.68
N LEU A 191 -13.29 7.59 -0.53
CA LEU A 191 -13.78 8.63 0.38
C LEU A 191 -13.47 8.32 1.84
N ARG A 192 -13.66 7.05 2.25
CA ARG A 192 -13.31 6.56 3.60
C ARG A 192 -11.81 6.65 3.85
N ILE A 193 -10.96 6.26 2.89
CA ILE A 193 -9.51 6.42 2.96
C ILE A 193 -9.13 7.89 3.17
N GLY A 194 -9.67 8.79 2.34
CA GLY A 194 -9.39 10.22 2.44
C GLY A 194 -9.85 10.83 3.78
N ALA A 195 -11.02 10.42 4.28
CA ALA A 195 -11.53 10.86 5.57
C ALA A 195 -10.72 10.30 6.76
N ALA A 196 -10.25 9.06 6.65
CA ALA A 196 -9.50 8.39 7.71
C ALA A 196 -8.08 8.95 7.83
N TRP A 197 -7.44 9.24 6.70
CA TRP A 197 -6.01 9.51 6.61
C TRP A 197 -5.72 10.85 5.89
N PRO A 198 -6.05 12.00 6.49
CA PRO A 198 -5.82 13.31 5.86
C PRO A 198 -4.32 13.63 5.63
N ARG A 199 -3.42 12.92 6.31
CA ARG A 199 -1.95 13.06 6.16
C ARG A 199 -1.34 12.09 5.15
N LEU A 200 -2.17 11.35 4.41
CA LEU A 200 -1.70 10.33 3.46
C LEU A 200 -0.85 10.95 2.36
N ALA A 201 0.41 10.52 2.28
CA ALA A 201 1.38 10.95 1.28
C ALA A 201 1.55 9.94 0.14
N SER A 202 1.30 8.66 0.40
CA SER A 202 1.37 7.59 -0.59
C SER A 202 0.24 6.58 -0.43
N LEU A 203 -0.59 6.44 -1.47
CA LEU A 203 -1.58 5.38 -1.60
C LEU A 203 -1.22 4.47 -2.77
N ARG A 204 -1.09 3.16 -2.52
CA ARG A 204 -0.84 2.18 -3.59
C ARG A 204 -1.69 0.95 -3.41
N ILE A 205 -2.60 0.73 -4.35
CA ILE A 205 -3.41 -0.49 -4.44
C ILE A 205 -3.07 -1.13 -5.80
N ALA A 206 -2.65 -2.39 -5.81
CA ALA A 206 -2.23 -3.06 -7.03
C ALA A 206 -2.42 -4.58 -6.96
N HIS A 207 -2.42 -5.24 -8.13
CA HIS A 207 -2.52 -6.69 -8.25
C HIS A 207 -1.74 -7.21 -9.48
N VAL A 208 -1.57 -8.53 -9.57
CA VAL A 208 -0.69 -9.21 -10.56
C VAL A 208 -1.44 -10.06 -11.59
N THR A 209 -2.71 -10.34 -11.36
CA THR A 209 -3.51 -11.25 -12.21
C THR A 209 -3.48 -10.84 -13.68
N GLY A 210 -3.36 -9.54 -13.96
CA GLY A 210 -3.46 -9.01 -15.31
C GLY A 210 -4.90 -8.97 -15.82
N GLU A 211 -5.86 -9.41 -15.00
CA GLU A 211 -7.29 -9.44 -15.30
C GLU A 211 -7.89 -8.10 -14.87
N TYR A 212 -8.27 -7.28 -15.84
CA TYR A 212 -8.86 -5.96 -15.61
C TYR A 212 -10.28 -5.89 -16.16
N SER A 213 -11.06 -4.95 -15.64
CA SER A 213 -12.42 -4.66 -16.11
C SER A 213 -13.37 -5.86 -15.96
N GLN A 214 -13.15 -6.65 -14.91
CA GLN A 214 -14.09 -7.69 -14.51
C GLN A 214 -15.43 -7.05 -14.11
N PRO A 215 -16.57 -7.60 -14.58
CA PRO A 215 -17.88 -6.96 -14.43
C PRO A 215 -18.33 -6.81 -12.98
N ASP A 216 -17.83 -7.67 -12.09
CA ASP A 216 -18.15 -7.70 -10.67
C ASP A 216 -17.06 -7.09 -9.77
N VAL A 217 -16.02 -6.51 -10.37
CA VAL A 217 -15.01 -5.72 -9.65
C VAL A 217 -15.40 -4.25 -9.76
N ALA A 218 -15.48 -3.52 -8.65
CA ALA A 218 -15.67 -2.08 -8.67
C ALA A 218 -14.33 -1.37 -8.96
N ALA A 219 -14.42 -0.23 -9.65
CA ALA A 219 -13.29 0.69 -9.85
C ALA A 219 -13.74 2.09 -9.43
N PRO A 220 -12.84 2.92 -8.87
CA PRO A 220 -13.20 4.26 -8.48
C PRO A 220 -13.38 5.13 -9.71
N SER A 221 -14.30 6.08 -9.63
CA SER A 221 -14.50 7.14 -10.62
C SER A 221 -13.39 8.18 -10.53
N LEU A 222 -13.27 9.01 -11.58
CA LEU A 222 -12.39 10.17 -11.54
C LEU A 222 -12.77 11.16 -10.43
N SER A 223 -14.07 11.30 -10.13
CA SER A 223 -14.57 12.19 -9.08
C SER A 223 -14.03 11.81 -7.70
N ALA A 224 -14.01 10.52 -7.38
CA ALA A 224 -13.45 10.02 -6.13
C ALA A 224 -11.95 10.34 -6.01
N ILE A 225 -11.19 10.31 -7.11
CA ILE A 225 -9.76 10.67 -7.10
C ILE A 225 -9.55 12.16 -6.81
N VAL A 226 -10.40 13.03 -7.38
CA VAL A 226 -10.37 14.46 -7.08
C VAL A 226 -10.71 14.71 -5.61
N GLU A 227 -11.70 14.00 -5.07
CA GLU A 227 -12.09 14.15 -3.67
C GLU A 227 -11.02 13.62 -2.70
N LEU A 228 -10.33 12.53 -3.06
CA LEU A 228 -9.16 12.07 -2.33
C LEU A 228 -8.06 13.14 -2.28
N ALA A 229 -7.79 13.80 -3.39
CA ALA A 229 -6.80 14.88 -3.46
C ALA A 229 -7.17 16.07 -2.55
N ARG A 230 -8.46 16.42 -2.47
CA ARG A 230 -8.93 17.47 -1.55
C ARG A 230 -8.72 17.08 -0.07
N ARG A 231 -8.94 15.81 0.26
CA ARG A 231 -8.84 15.31 1.64
C ARG A 231 -7.40 15.02 2.08
N CYS A 232 -6.53 14.70 1.14
CA CYS A 232 -5.14 14.31 1.39
C CYS A 232 -4.17 15.28 0.68
N PRO A 233 -4.04 16.54 1.13
CA PRO A 233 -3.21 17.55 0.46
C PRO A 233 -1.72 17.20 0.39
N ALA A 234 -1.26 16.28 1.24
CA ALA A 234 0.12 15.77 1.26
C ALA A 234 0.36 14.64 0.24
N LEU A 235 -0.65 14.19 -0.52
CA LEU A 235 -0.55 13.04 -1.41
C LEU A 235 0.41 13.32 -2.58
N THR A 236 1.54 12.61 -2.61
CA THR A 236 2.57 12.75 -3.65
C THR A 236 2.65 11.54 -4.58
N SER A 237 2.14 10.39 -4.16
CA SER A 237 2.16 9.13 -4.91
C SER A 237 0.80 8.43 -4.84
N LEU A 238 0.17 8.21 -5.98
CA LEU A 238 -1.06 7.46 -6.13
C LEU A 238 -0.88 6.33 -7.15
N ARG A 239 -1.19 5.09 -6.76
CA ARG A 239 -1.33 3.95 -7.67
C ARG A 239 -2.65 3.24 -7.41
N LEU A 240 -3.42 3.02 -8.48
CA LEU A 240 -4.69 2.31 -8.44
C LEU A 240 -4.72 1.18 -9.50
N PRO A 241 -5.45 0.09 -9.22
CA PRO A 241 -5.57 -1.04 -10.14
C PRO A 241 -6.39 -0.67 -11.37
N GLU A 242 -7.50 0.03 -11.16
CA GLU A 242 -8.44 0.43 -12.20
C GLU A 242 -8.96 1.84 -11.95
N LEU A 243 -9.45 2.48 -13.01
CA LEU A 243 -10.19 3.73 -12.97
C LEU A 243 -11.41 3.60 -13.88
N ASP A 244 -12.59 3.98 -13.37
CA ASP A 244 -13.82 4.00 -14.13
C ASP A 244 -13.97 5.33 -14.88
N SER A 245 -14.11 5.25 -16.21
CA SER A 245 -14.32 6.41 -17.07
C SER A 245 -15.80 6.67 -17.39
N ARG A 246 -16.74 5.86 -16.87
CA ARG A 246 -18.16 5.98 -17.19
C ARG A 246 -18.82 7.16 -16.48
N ASP A 247 -18.35 7.46 -15.27
CA ASP A 247 -18.89 8.51 -14.40
C ASP A 247 -18.05 9.79 -14.46
N LEU A 248 -17.69 10.22 -15.68
CA LEU A 248 -17.04 11.52 -15.81
C LEU A 248 -18.03 12.61 -15.37
N PRO A 249 -17.63 13.52 -14.46
CA PRO A 249 -18.43 14.70 -14.22
C PRO A 249 -18.49 15.43 -15.55
N VAL A 250 -19.68 15.50 -16.16
CA VAL A 250 -19.89 16.21 -17.42
C VAL A 250 -19.24 17.59 -17.24
N PRO A 251 -18.16 17.89 -17.98
CA PRO A 251 -17.45 19.13 -17.78
C PRO A 251 -18.31 20.24 -18.38
N ARG A 252 -19.26 20.75 -17.61
CA ARG A 252 -19.45 22.19 -17.63
C ARG A 252 -18.14 22.74 -17.09
N GLN A 253 -17.23 23.08 -18.01
CA GLN A 253 -15.83 23.49 -17.77
C GLN A 253 -15.66 24.55 -16.65
N SER A 254 -16.76 25.17 -16.21
CA SER A 254 -16.85 26.07 -15.07
C SER A 254 -16.81 25.40 -13.66
N ALA A 255 -16.95 24.09 -13.51
CA ALA A 255 -17.18 23.48 -12.18
C ALA A 255 -15.92 22.99 -11.44
N VAL A 256 -14.87 22.57 -12.15
CA VAL A 256 -13.64 22.08 -11.50
C VAL A 256 -12.66 23.25 -11.35
N SER A 257 -12.62 23.83 -10.16
CA SER A 257 -11.59 24.82 -9.83
C SER A 257 -10.21 24.15 -9.86
N PRO A 258 -9.18 24.80 -10.44
CA PRO A 258 -7.81 24.30 -10.39
C PRO A 258 -7.42 24.03 -8.94
N LEU A 259 -7.14 22.77 -8.60
CA LEU A 259 -6.74 22.40 -7.24
C LEU A 259 -5.25 22.67 -7.01
N GLY A 260 -4.44 22.56 -8.06
CA GLY A 260 -2.99 22.77 -7.96
C GLY A 260 -2.29 21.74 -7.06
N HIS A 261 -2.82 20.52 -7.00
CA HIS A 261 -2.38 19.50 -6.04
C HIS A 261 -0.94 19.03 -6.32
N GLY A 262 -0.17 18.79 -5.25
CA GLY A 262 1.24 18.40 -5.28
C GLY A 262 1.52 16.93 -5.66
N LEU A 263 0.59 16.26 -6.34
CA LEU A 263 0.77 14.86 -6.74
C LEU A 263 1.86 14.77 -7.82
N ARG A 264 2.88 13.95 -7.58
CA ARG A 264 4.04 13.83 -8.49
C ARG A 264 4.04 12.52 -9.26
N TYR A 265 3.49 11.46 -8.65
CA TYR A 265 3.44 10.14 -9.24
C TYR A 265 1.99 9.64 -9.27
N LEU A 266 1.46 9.48 -10.48
CA LEU A 266 0.16 8.88 -10.73
C LEU A 266 0.33 7.66 -11.64
N LYS A 267 -0.13 6.50 -11.17
CA LYS A 267 -0.18 5.28 -11.97
C LYS A 267 -1.56 4.64 -11.89
N ILE A 268 -2.26 4.60 -13.00
CA ILE A 268 -3.45 3.79 -13.15
C ILE A 268 -3.05 2.56 -13.94
N ASP A 269 -3.27 1.39 -13.35
CA ASP A 269 -2.93 0.14 -14.01
C ASP A 269 -3.88 -0.05 -15.20
N SER A 270 -5.21 0.06 -15.09
CA SER A 270 -6.13 0.00 -16.24
C SER A 270 -7.22 1.08 -16.20
N VAL A 271 -7.67 1.54 -17.37
CA VAL A 271 -8.82 2.44 -17.50
C VAL A 271 -9.93 1.69 -18.20
N ARG A 272 -11.11 1.60 -17.57
CA ARG A 272 -12.27 0.93 -18.16
C ARG A 272 -12.67 1.65 -19.44
N PRO A 273 -12.93 0.93 -20.54
CA PRO A 273 -13.37 1.57 -21.76
C PRO A 273 -14.76 2.20 -21.53
N PRO A 274 -15.02 3.39 -22.09
CA PRO A 274 -16.36 3.95 -22.07
C PRO A 274 -17.33 3.07 -22.88
N PRO A 275 -18.65 3.25 -22.71
CA PRO A 275 -19.64 2.52 -23.48
C PRO A 275 -19.42 2.71 -24.99
N PRO A 276 -19.73 1.72 -25.85
CA PRO A 276 -19.47 1.79 -27.29
C PRO A 276 -20.13 2.98 -28.00
N THR A 277 -21.17 3.56 -27.40
CA THR A 277 -21.92 4.71 -27.89
C THR A 277 -21.22 6.05 -27.63
N SER A 278 -20.16 6.07 -26.83
CA SER A 278 -19.44 7.29 -26.44
C SER A 278 -18.21 7.49 -27.31
N GLU A 279 -17.92 8.75 -27.66
CA GLU A 279 -16.66 9.13 -28.30
C GLU A 279 -15.50 8.92 -27.33
N SER A 280 -14.89 7.73 -27.37
CA SER A 280 -13.82 7.33 -26.45
C SER A 280 -12.68 8.35 -26.35
N HIS A 281 -12.36 9.01 -27.46
CA HIS A 281 -11.37 10.08 -27.50
C HIS A 281 -11.78 11.30 -26.65
N GLN A 282 -13.04 11.72 -26.71
CA GLN A 282 -13.56 12.85 -25.93
C GLN A 282 -13.52 12.54 -24.43
N VAL A 283 -13.90 11.30 -24.04
CA VAL A 283 -13.81 10.83 -22.66
C VAL A 283 -12.37 10.93 -22.14
N TYR A 284 -11.38 10.48 -22.90
CA TYR A 284 -9.96 10.57 -22.49
C TYR A 284 -9.44 12.01 -22.46
N MET A 285 -9.89 12.87 -23.38
CA MET A 285 -9.61 14.31 -23.36
C MET A 285 -10.16 14.99 -22.11
N ASP A 286 -11.38 14.66 -21.71
CA ASP A 286 -12.02 15.20 -20.51
C ASP A 286 -11.28 14.73 -19.25
N MET A 287 -10.92 13.44 -19.18
CA MET A 287 -10.08 12.89 -18.11
C MET A 287 -8.75 13.61 -18.00
N ALA A 288 -8.03 13.76 -19.11
CA ALA A 288 -6.74 14.43 -19.14
C ALA A 288 -6.86 15.89 -18.70
N THR A 289 -7.92 16.58 -19.10
CA THR A 289 -8.19 17.96 -18.70
C THR A 289 -8.42 18.06 -17.19
N VAL A 290 -9.28 17.21 -16.63
CA VAL A 290 -9.54 17.19 -15.17
C VAL A 290 -8.27 16.85 -14.40
N LEU A 291 -7.52 15.82 -14.81
CA LEU A 291 -6.29 15.41 -14.16
C LEU A 291 -5.21 16.50 -14.23
N ASP A 292 -5.09 17.23 -15.34
CA ASP A 292 -4.12 18.33 -15.46
C ASP A 292 -4.49 19.53 -14.57
N LEU A 293 -5.78 19.85 -14.42
CA LEU A 293 -6.26 20.90 -13.53
C LEU A 293 -6.05 20.55 -12.06
N VAL A 294 -6.28 19.28 -11.71
CA VAL A 294 -6.18 18.81 -10.32
C VAL A 294 -4.73 18.54 -9.95
N PHE A 295 -3.95 17.91 -10.83
CA PHE A 295 -2.59 17.43 -10.58
C PHE A 295 -1.56 17.99 -11.59
N PRO A 296 -1.35 19.32 -11.66
CA PRO A 296 -0.45 19.92 -12.64
C PRO A 296 1.04 19.57 -12.43
N SER A 297 1.38 18.98 -11.29
CA SER A 297 2.77 18.64 -10.89
C SER A 297 3.18 17.19 -11.20
N ILE A 298 2.36 16.42 -11.93
CA ILE A 298 2.69 15.03 -12.27
C ILE A 298 3.93 14.98 -13.18
N ASP A 299 4.88 14.13 -12.82
CA ASP A 299 6.02 13.78 -13.67
C ASP A 299 5.57 12.82 -14.78
N LEU A 300 5.08 13.39 -15.89
CA LEU A 300 4.55 12.64 -17.02
C LEU A 300 5.61 11.77 -17.70
N LYS A 301 6.88 12.21 -17.74
CA LYS A 301 7.97 11.41 -18.30
C LYS A 301 8.15 10.11 -17.52
N LYS A 302 8.17 10.21 -16.19
CA LYS A 302 8.25 9.04 -15.31
C LYS A 302 6.99 8.19 -15.38
N ALA A 303 5.80 8.80 -15.46
CA ALA A 303 4.55 8.07 -15.61
C ALA A 303 4.53 7.24 -16.91
N LEU A 304 4.84 7.87 -18.05
CA LEU A 304 4.92 7.22 -19.37
C LEU A 304 5.95 6.08 -19.40
N SER A 305 7.11 6.24 -18.77
CA SER A 305 8.15 5.20 -18.71
C SER A 305 7.73 3.91 -17.99
N LYS A 306 6.62 3.94 -17.24
CA LYS A 306 6.11 2.81 -16.45
C LYS A 306 4.78 2.26 -16.97
N VAL A 307 4.29 2.79 -18.09
CA VAL A 307 3.05 2.28 -18.69
C VAL A 307 3.33 0.92 -19.30
N ASP A 308 2.45 -0.04 -19.02
CA ASP A 308 2.44 -1.33 -19.68
C ASP A 308 2.05 -1.12 -21.16
N PRO A 309 2.88 -1.53 -22.13
CA PRO A 309 2.58 -1.36 -23.56
C PRO A 309 1.23 -1.94 -24.00
N ARG A 310 0.68 -2.89 -23.25
CA ARG A 310 -0.63 -3.50 -23.52
C ARG A 310 -1.81 -2.58 -23.16
N ARG A 311 -1.57 -1.49 -22.43
CA ARG A 311 -2.60 -0.65 -21.81
C ARG A 311 -2.63 0.75 -22.41
N LYS A 312 -3.11 0.79 -23.66
CA LYS A 312 -3.08 2.00 -24.49
C LYS A 312 -3.87 3.16 -23.89
N SER A 313 -5.03 2.89 -23.29
CA SER A 313 -5.92 3.94 -22.77
C SER A 313 -5.25 4.87 -21.74
N TRP A 314 -4.47 4.32 -20.80
CA TRP A 314 -3.75 5.14 -19.83
C TRP A 314 -2.59 5.92 -20.47
N ALA A 315 -1.89 5.33 -21.45
CA ALA A 315 -0.86 6.03 -22.21
C ALA A 315 -1.46 7.24 -22.96
N ASP A 316 -2.60 7.05 -23.60
CA ASP A 316 -3.30 8.09 -24.36
C ASP A 316 -3.67 9.27 -23.44
N ILE A 317 -4.24 9.00 -22.27
CA ILE A 317 -4.56 10.04 -21.27
C ILE A 317 -3.30 10.81 -20.84
N LEU A 318 -2.20 10.12 -20.56
CA LEU A 318 -0.94 10.77 -20.17
C LEU A 318 -0.36 11.65 -21.28
N LEU A 319 -0.46 11.23 -22.55
CA LEU A 319 -0.03 12.03 -23.70
C LEU A 319 -0.91 13.28 -23.88
N LEU A 320 -2.22 13.15 -23.68
CA LEU A 320 -3.14 14.28 -23.69
C LEU A 320 -2.85 15.27 -22.55
N MET A 321 -2.56 14.78 -21.35
CA MET A 321 -2.09 15.62 -20.23
C MET A 321 -0.79 16.34 -20.58
N GLN A 322 0.14 15.68 -21.27
CA GLN A 322 1.41 16.29 -21.69
C GLN A 322 1.18 17.48 -22.63
N ALA A 323 0.26 17.33 -23.59
CA ALA A 323 -0.13 18.42 -24.48
C ALA A 323 -0.72 19.60 -23.68
N LYS A 324 -1.58 19.33 -22.68
CA LYS A 324 -2.15 20.36 -21.79
C LYS A 324 -1.11 21.08 -20.95
N GLN A 325 -0.15 20.35 -20.39
CA GLN A 325 0.96 20.95 -19.65
C GLN A 325 1.82 21.85 -20.53
N ALA A 326 2.08 21.45 -21.78
CA ALA A 326 2.83 22.26 -22.76
C ALA A 326 2.06 23.53 -23.15
N GLU A 327 0.74 23.44 -23.40
CA GLU A 327 -0.14 24.59 -23.68
C GLU A 327 -0.06 25.64 -22.57
N ARG A 328 -0.13 25.21 -21.30
CA ARG A 328 -0.03 26.11 -20.14
C ARG A 328 1.36 26.74 -19.99
N ALA A 329 2.43 25.99 -20.25
CA ALA A 329 3.79 26.49 -20.18
C ALA A 329 4.08 27.55 -21.26
N ASN A 330 3.52 27.37 -22.46
CA ASN A 330 3.73 28.28 -23.60
C ASN A 330 2.71 29.43 -23.67
N GLY A 331 1.55 29.28 -23.02
CA GLY A 331 0.45 30.25 -23.06
C GLY A 331 0.84 31.70 -22.71
N PRO A 332 1.66 31.96 -21.68
CA PRO A 332 2.12 33.32 -21.37
C PRO A 332 2.96 33.95 -22.49
N ALA A 333 3.84 33.18 -23.13
CA ALA A 333 4.67 33.67 -24.23
C ALA A 333 3.82 34.02 -25.46
N MET A 334 2.90 33.13 -25.81
CA MET A 334 1.99 33.34 -26.95
C MET A 334 1.07 34.56 -26.75
N ARG A 335 0.58 34.81 -25.52
CA ARG A 335 -0.19 36.02 -25.21
C ARG A 335 0.66 37.29 -25.25
N ALA A 336 1.93 37.22 -24.84
CA ALA A 336 2.83 38.38 -24.87
C ALA A 336 3.18 38.78 -26.30
N ASP A 337 3.38 37.83 -27.21
CA ASP A 337 3.65 38.13 -28.62
C ASP A 337 2.42 38.75 -29.31
N LEU A 338 1.21 38.22 -29.06
CA LEU A 338 -0.03 38.81 -29.55
C LEU A 338 -0.29 40.24 -29.03
N GLN A 339 0.20 40.58 -27.83
CA GLN A 339 0.11 41.94 -27.29
C GLN A 339 1.16 42.90 -27.84
N ARG A 340 2.27 42.41 -28.43
CA ARG A 340 3.28 43.26 -29.07
C ARG A 340 2.93 43.61 -30.52
N GLU A 341 2.13 42.78 -31.16
CA GLU A 341 1.68 42.97 -32.55
C GLU A 341 0.41 43.84 -32.67
N ALA A 342 -0.26 44.14 -31.55
CA ALA A 342 -1.47 44.96 -31.47
C ALA A 342 -1.16 46.42 -31.13
#